data_AF-A0A967GR24-F1
#
_entry.id   AF-A0A967GR24-F1
#
_cell.length_a   1.000
_cell.length_b   1.000
_cell.length_c   1.000
_cell.angle_alpha   90.00
_cell.angle_beta   90.00
_cell.angle_gamma   90.00
#
_symmetry.space_group_name_H-M   'P 1'
#
loop_
_entity.id
_entity.type
_entity.pdbx_description
1 polymer ?
#
loop_
_entity_poly.entity_id
_entity_poly.type
_entity_poly.pdbx_seq_one_letter_code
_entity_poly.pdbx_strand_id
1 'polypeptide(L)'
;GGLLSITFHPDYARNGQFFVYYTVDLDDGNGPLFHDRLSRFVVSGGDPDAADPASGQPLLTQYDQGNSHNGGTLHFGPSDGYLYLSLGDEGGGNDSYNNSQRIDKDFFAGMLRIDVDLEAEDYTVRDDTGSDDHNLRPTDHHAIDLDGNGNPFYEVPADNPFVGA
;
A
#
# COMPACT_ATOMS: atom_id res chain seq x y z
N GLY A 1 -14.08 -7.02 -8.06
CA GLY A 1 -14.75 -6.57 -6.83
C GLY A 1 -15.17 -5.11 -6.97
N GLY A 2 -14.79 -4.25 -6.02
CA GLY A 2 -15.05 -2.81 -6.08
C GLY A 2 -14.21 -2.02 -5.08
N LEU A 3 -14.70 -0.83 -4.70
CA LEU A 3 -14.13 -0.03 -3.63
C LEU A 3 -14.25 -0.75 -2.28
N LEU A 4 -13.14 -0.84 -1.52
CA LEU A 4 -13.11 -1.48 -0.21
C LEU A 4 -12.96 -0.48 0.92
N SER A 5 -12.08 0.52 0.76
CA SER A 5 -11.89 1.56 1.77
C SER A 5 -11.34 2.85 1.19
N ILE A 6 -11.55 3.93 1.94
CA ILE A 6 -10.98 5.26 1.70
C ILE A 6 -10.56 5.85 3.04
N THR A 7 -9.43 6.53 3.09
CA THR A 7 -9.02 7.34 4.22
C THR A 7 -8.32 8.61 3.76
N PHE A 8 -8.39 9.66 4.55
CA PHE A 8 -7.77 10.95 4.25
C PHE A 8 -6.47 11.08 5.01
N HIS A 9 -5.47 11.71 4.38
CA HIS A 9 -4.24 12.04 5.06
C HIS A 9 -4.52 12.88 6.33
N PRO A 10 -3.79 12.70 7.45
CA PRO A 10 -3.96 13.54 8.63
C PRO A 10 -3.79 15.04 8.34
N ASP A 11 -2.96 15.35 7.33
CA ASP A 11 -2.73 16.71 6.82
C ASP A 11 -3.52 17.06 5.55
N TYR A 12 -4.67 16.39 5.31
CA TYR A 12 -5.50 16.59 4.11
C TYR A 12 -5.83 18.06 3.83
N ALA A 13 -6.05 18.86 4.88
CA ALA A 13 -6.36 20.28 4.72
C ALA A 13 -5.22 21.09 4.04
N ARG A 14 -3.98 20.58 4.07
CA ARG A 14 -2.81 21.20 3.44
C ARG A 14 -2.39 20.49 2.16
N ASN A 15 -2.39 19.15 2.17
CA ASN A 15 -1.84 18.36 1.06
C ASN A 15 -2.92 17.79 0.09
N GLY A 16 -4.18 17.78 0.51
CA GLY A 16 -5.29 17.27 -0.30
C GLY A 16 -5.24 15.76 -0.58
N GLN A 17 -4.37 15.01 0.10
CA GLN A 17 -4.11 13.60 -0.19
C GLN A 17 -5.10 12.66 0.48
N PHE A 18 -5.54 11.65 -0.26
CA PHE A 18 -6.36 10.57 0.28
C PHE A 18 -5.98 9.24 -0.38
N PHE A 19 -6.31 8.15 0.30
CA PHE A 19 -5.87 6.81 -0.05
C PHE A 19 -7.08 5.92 -0.24
N VAL A 20 -7.04 5.09 -1.26
CA VAL A 20 -8.13 4.21 -1.65
C VAL A 20 -7.59 2.80 -1.79
N TYR A 21 -8.26 1.85 -1.15
CA TYR A 21 -8.03 0.42 -1.34
C TYR A 21 -9.22 -0.19 -2.07
N TYR A 22 -8.95 -0.90 -3.17
CA TYR A 22 -9.97 -1.39 -4.09
C TYR A 22 -9.47 -2.55 -4.91
N THR A 23 -10.39 -3.36 -5.41
CA THR A 23 -10.05 -4.41 -6.38
C THR A 23 -10.03 -3.82 -7.80
N VAL A 24 -9.09 -4.23 -8.63
CA VAL A 24 -9.01 -3.88 -10.05
C VAL A 24 -8.74 -5.12 -10.90
N ASP A 25 -9.23 -5.13 -12.14
CA ASP A 25 -8.92 -6.18 -13.11
C ASP A 25 -7.73 -5.73 -13.98
N LEU A 26 -6.62 -6.46 -13.93
CA LEU A 26 -5.41 -6.22 -14.73
C LEU A 26 -4.99 -7.51 -15.42
N ASP A 27 -4.62 -7.41 -16.69
CA ASP A 27 -4.06 -8.51 -17.47
C ASP A 27 -2.53 -8.41 -17.46
N ASP A 28 -1.91 -9.08 -16.49
CA ASP A 28 -0.46 -9.15 -16.29
C ASP A 28 0.13 -10.51 -16.70
N GLY A 29 -0.70 -11.42 -17.23
CA GLY A 29 -0.32 -12.76 -17.64
C GLY A 29 -0.21 -13.81 -16.52
N ASN A 30 -0.60 -13.49 -15.28
CA ASN A 30 -0.41 -14.37 -14.12
C ASN A 30 -1.65 -15.23 -13.75
N GLY A 31 -2.79 -15.06 -14.42
CA GLY A 31 -4.00 -15.86 -14.16
C GLY A 31 -5.26 -15.01 -14.12
N PRO A 32 -6.20 -15.27 -13.18
CA PRO A 32 -7.28 -14.34 -12.84
C PRO A 32 -6.87 -12.87 -12.87
N LEU A 33 -7.74 -12.00 -13.33
CA LEU A 33 -7.38 -10.58 -13.52
C LEU A 33 -7.39 -9.79 -12.21
N PHE A 34 -7.82 -10.38 -11.10
CA PHE A 34 -8.09 -9.62 -9.87
C PHE A 34 -6.81 -9.20 -9.18
N HIS A 35 -6.77 -7.94 -8.78
CA HIS A 35 -5.71 -7.38 -7.96
C HIS A 35 -6.32 -6.51 -6.88
N ASP A 36 -5.75 -6.61 -5.69
CA ASP A 36 -5.98 -5.69 -4.60
C ASP A 36 -4.99 -4.54 -4.68
N ARG A 37 -5.50 -3.31 -4.81
CA ARG A 37 -4.69 -2.12 -5.04
C ARG A 37 -4.90 -1.06 -3.99
N LEU A 38 -3.78 -0.60 -3.41
CA LEU A 38 -3.69 0.64 -2.65
C LEU A 38 -3.19 1.76 -3.56
N SER A 39 -3.94 2.85 -3.65
CA SER A 39 -3.55 4.04 -4.41
C SER A 39 -3.70 5.31 -3.58
N ARG A 40 -2.81 6.27 -3.81
CA ARG A 40 -2.91 7.65 -3.36
C ARG A 40 -3.52 8.51 -4.47
N PHE A 41 -4.32 9.49 -4.07
CA PHE A 41 -4.91 10.50 -4.93
C PHE A 41 -4.83 11.87 -4.25
N VAL A 42 -5.06 12.93 -5.03
CA VAL A 42 -5.14 14.31 -4.55
C VAL A 42 -6.47 14.92 -4.98
N VAL A 43 -7.09 15.71 -4.10
CA VAL A 43 -8.30 16.49 -4.43
C VAL A 43 -8.01 17.50 -5.55
N SER A 44 -8.97 17.72 -6.44
CA SER A 44 -8.86 18.69 -7.51
C SER A 44 -8.77 20.11 -6.95
N GLY A 45 -7.78 20.88 -7.42
CA GLY A 45 -7.64 22.29 -7.02
C GLY A 45 -8.79 23.20 -7.47
N GLY A 46 -9.61 22.75 -8.42
CA GLY A 46 -10.78 23.50 -8.92
C GLY A 46 -12.12 23.03 -8.37
N ASP A 47 -12.17 21.88 -7.69
CA ASP A 47 -13.38 21.27 -7.18
C ASP A 47 -13.07 20.40 -5.95
N PRO A 48 -13.42 20.85 -4.72
CA PRO A 48 -13.13 20.10 -3.50
C PRO A 48 -13.94 18.80 -3.38
N ASP A 49 -14.96 18.59 -4.20
CA ASP A 49 -15.78 17.38 -4.23
C ASP A 49 -15.32 16.37 -5.31
N ALA A 50 -14.20 16.65 -5.99
CA ALA A 50 -13.64 15.79 -7.03
C ALA A 50 -12.16 15.47 -6.78
N ALA A 51 -11.75 14.25 -7.10
CA ALA A 51 -10.34 13.89 -7.23
C ALA A 51 -9.74 14.52 -8.50
N ASP A 52 -8.46 14.90 -8.48
CA ASP A 52 -7.73 15.16 -9.72
C ASP A 52 -7.54 13.82 -10.47
N PRO A 53 -8.11 13.65 -11.68
CA PRO A 53 -7.99 12.39 -12.43
C PRO A 53 -6.54 12.01 -12.78
N ALA A 54 -5.62 12.98 -12.81
CA ALA A 54 -4.20 12.73 -13.11
C ALA A 54 -3.38 12.35 -11.86
N SER A 55 -3.95 12.45 -10.66
CA SER A 55 -3.22 12.24 -9.40
C SER A 55 -3.10 10.78 -8.95
N GLY A 56 -3.77 9.86 -9.63
CA GLY A 56 -3.82 8.46 -9.24
C GLY A 56 -2.44 7.81 -9.24
N GLN A 57 -1.94 7.48 -8.06
CA GLN A 57 -0.64 6.88 -7.84
C GLN A 57 -0.79 5.55 -7.11
N PRO A 58 -0.63 4.40 -7.79
CA PRO A 58 -0.54 3.10 -7.12
C PRO A 58 0.68 3.04 -6.19
N LEU A 59 0.49 2.47 -5.01
CA LEU A 59 1.53 2.19 -4.00
C LEU A 59 1.79 0.69 -3.89
N LEU A 60 0.71 -0.10 -3.92
CA LEU A 60 0.73 -1.56 -3.85
C LEU A 60 -0.32 -2.10 -4.81
N THR A 61 0.05 -3.06 -5.64
CA THR A 61 -0.83 -3.82 -6.54
C THR A 61 -0.55 -5.31 -6.34
N GLN A 62 -1.31 -5.96 -5.47
CA GLN A 62 -1.15 -7.39 -5.17
C GLN A 62 -2.10 -8.22 -6.03
N TYR A 63 -1.56 -9.22 -6.73
CA TYR A 63 -2.36 -10.20 -7.45
C TYR A 63 -3.24 -11.01 -6.48
N ASP A 64 -4.49 -11.27 -6.87
CA ASP A 64 -5.51 -11.99 -6.10
C ASP A 64 -6.12 -13.12 -6.97
N GLN A 65 -5.89 -14.38 -6.58
CA GLN A 65 -6.45 -15.59 -7.18
C GLN A 65 -7.96 -15.72 -6.93
N GLY A 66 -8.47 -15.06 -5.88
CA GLY A 66 -9.85 -14.98 -5.48
C GLY A 66 -10.47 -13.61 -5.74
N ASN A 67 -11.68 -13.41 -5.25
CA ASN A 67 -12.34 -12.10 -5.25
C ASN A 67 -13.06 -11.83 -3.92
N SER A 68 -12.60 -12.50 -2.87
CA SER A 68 -13.22 -12.56 -1.56
C SER A 68 -12.13 -12.60 -0.50
N HIS A 69 -12.46 -12.15 0.72
CA HIS A 69 -11.50 -12.05 1.82
C HIS A 69 -10.31 -11.12 1.48
N ASN A 70 -10.60 -9.98 0.87
CA ASN A 70 -9.61 -8.97 0.50
C ASN A 70 -9.14 -8.12 1.70
N GLY A 71 -9.86 -8.19 2.83
CA GLY A 71 -9.64 -7.29 3.96
C GLY A 71 -10.00 -5.86 3.59
N GLY A 72 -9.08 -4.93 3.82
CA GLY A 72 -9.07 -3.64 3.15
C GLY A 72 -9.32 -2.42 4.02
N THR A 73 -9.33 -2.54 5.36
CA THR A 73 -9.51 -1.37 6.22
C THR A 73 -8.28 -0.48 6.15
N LEU A 74 -8.46 0.77 5.73
CA LEU A 74 -7.42 1.81 5.76
C LEU A 74 -7.64 2.77 6.91
N HIS A 75 -6.61 3.01 7.73
CA HIS A 75 -6.62 4.05 8.76
C HIS A 75 -5.21 4.61 8.97
N PHE A 76 -5.12 5.90 9.29
CA PHE A 76 -3.90 6.49 9.82
C PHE A 76 -3.82 6.25 11.32
N GLY A 77 -2.63 5.83 11.78
CA GLY A 77 -2.35 5.69 13.20
C GLY A 77 -2.30 7.07 13.87
N PRO A 78 -3.10 7.33 14.91
CA PRO A 78 -3.21 8.67 15.49
C PRO A 78 -1.97 9.11 16.27
N SER A 79 -1.12 8.17 16.68
CA SER A 79 0.08 8.45 17.46
C SER A 79 1.36 8.47 16.64
N ASP A 80 1.41 7.69 15.56
CA ASP A 80 2.61 7.46 14.74
C ASP A 80 2.47 7.97 13.31
N GLY A 81 1.27 8.35 12.85
CA GLY A 81 1.08 8.95 11.54
C GLY A 81 1.18 7.99 10.35
N TYR A 82 1.56 6.73 10.58
CA TYR A 82 1.64 5.73 9.51
C TYR A 82 0.28 5.30 8.98
N LEU A 83 0.26 4.90 7.71
CA LEU A 83 -0.91 4.29 7.08
C LEU A 83 -0.96 2.79 7.41
N TYR A 84 -2.09 2.36 7.96
CA TYR A 84 -2.40 0.97 8.24
C TYR A 84 -3.38 0.43 7.20
N LEU A 85 -3.10 -0.76 6.67
CA LEU A 85 -3.96 -1.49 5.74
C LEU A 85 -4.12 -2.94 6.22
N SER A 86 -5.35 -3.38 6.48
CA SER A 86 -5.64 -4.80 6.71
C SER A 86 -5.72 -5.56 5.39
N LEU A 87 -5.07 -6.73 5.33
CA LEU A 87 -5.06 -7.62 4.18
C LEU A 87 -5.69 -8.96 4.59
N GLY A 88 -6.68 -9.42 3.84
CA GLY A 88 -7.26 -10.74 4.08
C GLY A 88 -6.42 -11.85 3.45
N ASP A 89 -6.96 -13.06 3.38
CA ASP A 89 -6.22 -14.28 3.00
C ASP A 89 -6.38 -14.70 1.54
N GLU A 90 -7.00 -13.86 0.69
CA GLU A 90 -7.34 -14.15 -0.74
C GLU A 90 -8.51 -15.14 -0.90
N GLY A 91 -9.11 -15.58 0.21
CA GLY A 91 -10.16 -16.59 0.21
C GLY A 91 -9.58 -17.99 0.05
N GLY A 92 -10.23 -18.83 -0.77
CA GLY A 92 -9.80 -20.23 -0.94
C GLY A 92 -10.03 -21.05 0.33
N GLY A 93 -11.23 -21.63 0.46
CA GLY A 93 -11.63 -22.36 1.67
C GLY A 93 -10.61 -23.41 2.14
N ASN A 94 -10.38 -23.45 3.45
CA ASN A 94 -9.31 -24.25 4.10
C ASN A 94 -7.88 -23.83 3.68
N ASP A 95 -7.64 -22.52 3.46
CA ASP A 95 -6.35 -21.95 3.08
C ASP A 95 -5.76 -22.63 1.82
N SER A 96 -6.61 -22.89 0.83
CA SER A 96 -6.21 -23.64 -0.37
C SER A 96 -5.16 -22.93 -1.23
N TYR A 97 -5.01 -21.61 -1.05
CA TYR A 97 -3.96 -20.80 -1.68
C TYR A 97 -2.69 -20.68 -0.83
N ASN A 98 -2.71 -21.21 0.40
CA ASN A 98 -1.56 -21.28 1.31
C ASN A 98 -0.92 -19.90 1.53
N ASN A 99 -1.77 -18.92 1.82
CA ASN A 99 -1.39 -17.54 2.11
C ASN A 99 -1.33 -17.28 3.60
N SER A 100 -2.12 -18.03 4.38
CA SER A 100 -2.10 -17.90 5.83
C SER A 100 -0.76 -18.35 6.39
N GLN A 101 -0.29 -17.68 7.45
CA GLN A 101 0.95 -18.05 8.16
C GLN A 101 2.23 -17.97 7.31
N ARG A 102 2.21 -17.25 6.18
CA ARG A 102 3.38 -16.99 5.35
C ARG A 102 3.70 -15.50 5.39
N ILE A 103 4.97 -15.20 5.64
CA ILE A 103 5.51 -13.82 5.59
C ILE A 103 6.51 -13.65 4.43
N ASP A 104 6.78 -14.72 3.70
CA ASP A 104 7.82 -14.87 2.67
C ASP A 104 7.25 -15.18 1.28
N LYS A 105 5.94 -15.02 1.09
CA LYS A 105 5.23 -15.35 -0.15
C LYS A 105 4.64 -14.09 -0.80
N ASP A 106 3.59 -13.56 -0.19
CA ASP A 106 2.83 -12.36 -0.57
C ASP A 106 2.42 -11.62 0.73
N PHE A 107 1.73 -10.49 0.66
CA PHE A 107 1.37 -9.68 1.84
C PHE A 107 0.06 -10.09 2.54
N PHE A 108 -0.56 -11.19 2.13
CA PHE A 108 -1.85 -11.65 2.68
C PHE A 108 -1.84 -11.98 4.18
N ALA A 109 -3.05 -12.05 4.76
CA ALA A 109 -3.32 -12.42 6.15
C ALA A 109 -2.54 -11.56 7.19
N GLY A 110 -2.40 -10.27 6.90
CA GLY A 110 -1.54 -9.36 7.64
C GLY A 110 -2.12 -7.95 7.81
N MET A 111 -1.35 -7.13 8.51
CA MET A 111 -1.57 -5.70 8.66
C MET A 111 -0.31 -4.99 8.16
N LEU A 112 -0.43 -4.23 7.07
CA LEU A 112 0.64 -3.32 6.69
C LEU A 112 0.61 -2.10 7.60
N ARG A 113 1.81 -1.59 7.90
CA ARG A 113 2.07 -0.31 8.58
C ARG A 113 3.19 0.34 7.79
N ILE A 114 2.87 1.39 7.04
CA ILE A 114 3.77 2.01 6.06
C ILE A 114 3.83 3.52 6.25
N ASP A 115 4.97 4.11 5.94
CA ASP A 115 5.13 5.55 5.81
C ASP A 115 4.87 5.99 4.37
N VAL A 116 3.99 6.96 4.18
CA VAL A 116 3.59 7.51 2.87
C VAL A 116 4.05 8.96 2.67
N ASP A 117 4.66 9.56 3.69
CA ASP A 117 5.13 10.94 3.75
C ASP A 117 6.59 11.04 3.28
N LEU A 118 6.85 10.60 2.05
CA LEU A 118 8.21 10.56 1.51
C LEU A 118 8.80 11.93 1.21
N GLU A 119 10.03 12.15 1.67
CA GLU A 119 10.89 13.27 1.37
C GLU A 119 11.82 12.97 0.17
N ALA A 120 12.48 14.00 -0.37
CA ALA A 120 13.38 13.80 -1.52
C ALA A 120 14.63 12.99 -1.11
N GLU A 121 15.03 13.16 0.14
CA GLU A 121 16.18 12.57 0.79
C GLU A 121 16.04 11.05 0.89
N ASP A 122 14.83 10.53 1.14
CA ASP A 122 14.49 9.09 1.24
C ASP A 122 14.91 8.29 0.00
N TYR A 123 14.91 8.94 -1.17
CA TYR A 123 15.29 8.29 -2.43
C TYR A 123 16.79 8.32 -2.72
N THR A 124 17.53 9.21 -2.06
CA THR A 124 18.92 9.53 -2.43
C THR A 124 19.96 8.88 -1.55
N VAL A 125 19.56 8.43 -0.36
CA VAL A 125 20.43 7.71 0.55
C VAL A 125 19.91 6.28 0.67
N ARG A 126 20.48 5.36 -0.13
CA ARG A 126 20.46 3.93 0.21
C ARG A 126 21.33 3.75 1.44
N ASP A 127 20.78 4.13 2.57
CA ASP A 127 21.53 4.31 3.78
C ASP A 127 20.95 3.38 4.82
N ASP A 128 21.85 2.57 5.32
CA ASP A 128 21.77 1.69 6.46
C ASP A 128 21.80 2.49 7.79
N THR A 129 21.54 3.79 7.75
CA THR A 129 21.65 4.80 8.83
C THR A 129 20.43 5.74 9.03
N GLY A 130 19.32 5.58 8.29
CA GLY A 130 18.10 6.37 8.37
C GLY A 130 18.06 7.56 7.41
N SER A 131 16.98 7.62 6.62
CA SER A 131 16.21 8.86 6.45
C SER A 131 16.03 9.56 7.81
N ASP A 132 15.74 10.86 7.84
CA ASP A 132 15.57 11.61 9.08
C ASP A 132 14.49 11.04 10.01
N ASP A 133 13.66 10.13 9.50
CA ASP A 133 12.59 9.39 10.17
C ASP A 133 12.96 7.95 10.63
N HIS A 134 14.16 7.45 10.31
CA HIS A 134 14.64 6.08 10.54
C HIS A 134 13.82 4.95 9.88
N ASN A 135 12.95 5.25 8.92
CA ASN A 135 12.22 4.23 8.18
C ASN A 135 13.14 3.51 7.18
N LEU A 136 12.65 2.39 6.65
CA LEU A 136 13.40 1.49 5.78
C LEU A 136 12.69 1.35 4.44
N ARG A 137 13.47 1.31 3.36
CA ARG A 137 12.96 0.89 2.07
C ARG A 137 12.32 -0.50 2.19
N PRO A 138 11.10 -0.73 1.64
CA PRO A 138 10.49 -2.05 1.65
C PRO A 138 11.36 -3.07 0.89
N THR A 139 11.20 -4.34 1.28
CA THR A 139 11.84 -5.47 0.58
C THR A 139 11.33 -5.54 -0.86
N ASP A 140 12.23 -5.83 -1.81
CA ASP A 140 11.85 -5.96 -3.22
C ASP A 140 10.76 -7.03 -3.39
N HIS A 141 9.60 -6.62 -3.89
CA HIS A 141 8.46 -7.49 -4.14
C HIS A 141 7.66 -6.98 -5.34
N HIS A 142 7.16 -7.89 -6.18
CA HIS A 142 6.50 -7.53 -7.44
C HIS A 142 5.20 -6.73 -7.24
N ALA A 143 4.55 -6.91 -6.08
CA ALA A 143 3.34 -6.17 -5.74
C ALA A 143 3.59 -4.71 -5.32
N ILE A 144 4.85 -4.30 -5.14
CA ILE A 144 5.17 -2.92 -4.78
C ILE A 144 5.31 -2.10 -6.06
N ASP A 145 4.47 -1.08 -6.20
CA ASP A 145 4.56 -0.15 -7.31
C ASP A 145 5.76 0.78 -7.13
N LEU A 146 6.53 0.98 -8.20
CA LEU A 146 7.76 1.78 -8.20
C LEU A 146 7.64 2.97 -9.16
N ASP A 147 8.35 4.05 -8.86
CA ASP A 147 8.50 5.19 -9.77
C ASP A 147 9.38 4.85 -10.98
N GLY A 148 9.55 5.81 -11.89
CA GLY A 148 10.40 5.64 -13.08
C GLY A 148 11.89 5.39 -12.79
N ASN A 149 12.33 5.58 -11.55
CA ASN A 149 13.69 5.35 -11.08
C ASN A 149 13.84 4.05 -10.25
N GLY A 150 12.74 3.30 -10.03
CA GLY A 150 12.74 2.08 -9.23
C GLY A 150 12.59 2.30 -7.72
N ASN A 151 12.10 3.47 -7.32
CA ASN A 151 11.84 3.80 -5.92
C ASN A 151 10.39 3.47 -5.54
N PRO A 152 10.16 2.89 -4.34
CA PRO A 152 8.80 2.67 -3.84
C PRO A 152 8.16 3.99 -3.40
N PHE A 153 6.82 4.02 -3.37
CA PHE A 153 6.03 5.18 -2.93
C PHE A 153 5.68 5.17 -1.44
N TYR A 154 6.33 4.29 -0.67
CA TYR A 154 6.23 4.23 0.78
C TYR A 154 7.48 3.59 1.38
N GLU A 155 7.67 3.79 2.68
CA GLU A 155 8.67 3.12 3.50
C GLU A 155 8.04 2.26 4.61
N VAL A 156 8.87 1.46 5.27
CA VAL A 156 8.49 0.56 6.36
C VAL A 156 9.16 1.02 7.64
N PRO A 157 8.42 1.20 8.75
CA PRO A 157 9.03 1.60 10.01
C PRO A 157 10.11 0.62 10.47
N ALA A 158 11.27 1.12 10.92
CA ALA A 158 12.38 0.26 11.37
C ALA A 158 12.05 -0.57 12.61
N ASP A 159 11.05 -0.16 13.40
CA ASP A 159 10.52 -0.92 14.54
C ASP A 159 9.48 -1.97 14.13
N ASN A 160 9.24 -2.19 12.83
CA ASN A 160 8.37 -3.25 12.36
C ASN A 160 8.92 -4.63 12.81
N PRO A 161 8.10 -5.47 13.48
CA PRO A 161 8.54 -6.71 14.10
C PRO A 161 9.05 -7.78 13.11
N PHE A 162 8.82 -7.60 11.80
CA PHE A 162 9.29 -8.50 10.74
C PHE A 162 10.56 -8.01 10.04
N VAL A 163 11.13 -6.87 10.45
CA VAL A 163 12.41 -6.40 9.91
C VAL A 163 13.51 -7.41 10.27
N GLY A 164 14.13 -7.98 9.23
CA GLY A 164 15.19 -8.98 9.35
C GLY A 164 14.74 -10.42 9.59
N ALA A 165 13.43 -10.70 9.49
CA ALA A 165 12.87 -12.05 9.57
C ALA A 165 13.17 -12.92 8.34
#